data_AF-A0A1Y0I5H1-F1
#
_entry.id   AF-A0A1Y0I5H1-F1
#
_cell.length_a   1.000
_cell.length_b   1.000
_cell.length_c   1.000
_cell.angle_alpha   90.00
_cell.angle_beta   90.00
_cell.angle_gamma   90.00
#
_symmetry.space_group_name_H-M   'P 1'
#
loop_
_entity.id
_entity.type
_entity.pdbx_description
1 polymer ?
#
loop_
_entity_poly.entity_id
_entity_poly.type
_entity_poly.pdbx_seq_one_letter_code
_entity_poly.pdbx_strand_id
1 'polypeptide(L)'
;MSQFDAQILVAAFELSYNDWTLGLRKSNMQVDVLLQNEVLRRGSSILEQTASSLSILPAENADIEGSNLSLRYDDGALLILGEMSYFDLEGLFVDTDSFYLTTGYRFGQWLPHITYARLNSTDDDIRRAPRIETIKNNLPAGSADQIAVATVQSLAPILWNQESTSYAIGVNYFFSPQVVGKLEAKMVTDRNGTISQFQNANTSGASAPVIPDDNRILIYGLSVDVVF
;
A
#
# COMPACT_ATOMS: atom_id res chain seq x y z
N MET A 1 -13.65 6.82 -20.21
CA MET A 1 -12.21 6.56 -20.45
C MET A 1 -11.43 7.27 -19.37
N SER A 2 -10.84 6.54 -18.43
CA SER A 2 -10.02 7.16 -17.38
C SER A 2 -8.72 7.72 -17.97
N GLN A 3 -8.31 8.89 -17.48
CA GLN A 3 -7.07 9.56 -17.84
C GLN A 3 -6.16 9.58 -16.61
N PHE A 4 -4.85 9.45 -16.86
CA PHE A 4 -3.80 9.46 -15.85
C PHE A 4 -2.70 10.40 -16.34
N ASP A 5 -2.35 11.41 -15.55
CA ASP A 5 -1.15 12.22 -15.74
C ASP A 5 -0.22 12.00 -14.56
N ALA A 6 1.09 11.93 -14.80
CA ALA A 6 2.05 11.59 -13.77
C ALA A 6 3.36 12.35 -13.96
N GLN A 7 3.78 13.03 -12.90
CA GLN A 7 5.06 13.72 -12.82
C GLN A 7 5.89 13.11 -11.69
N ILE A 8 7.14 12.75 -12.00
CA ILE A 8 8.06 12.17 -11.02
C ILE A 8 9.37 12.94 -11.08
N LEU A 9 9.78 13.47 -9.93
CA LEU A 9 11.08 14.09 -9.74
C LEU A 9 11.93 13.23 -8.82
N VAL A 10 13.15 12.91 -9.27
CA VAL A 10 14.08 12.08 -8.52
C VAL A 10 15.41 12.81 -8.35
N ALA A 11 15.89 12.86 -7.11
CA ALA A 11 17.28 13.19 -6.79
C ALA A 11 17.97 11.95 -6.23
N ALA A 12 19.12 11.59 -6.80
CA ALA A 12 19.91 10.45 -6.35
C ALA A 12 21.35 10.87 -6.11
N PHE A 13 21.91 10.40 -5.01
CA PHE A 13 23.31 10.55 -4.66
C PHE A 13 23.89 9.16 -4.40
N GLU A 14 25.02 8.86 -5.03
CA GLU A 14 25.76 7.62 -4.80
C GLU A 14 27.23 7.97 -4.55
N LEU A 15 27.75 7.43 -3.45
CA LEU A 15 29.16 7.50 -3.10
C LEU A 15 29.72 6.08 -3.06
N SER A 16 30.73 5.83 -3.87
CA SER A 16 31.43 4.56 -3.93
C SER A 16 32.91 4.77 -3.70
N TYR A 17 33.52 4.02 -2.79
CA TYR A 17 34.96 4.02 -2.55
C TYR A 17 35.42 2.60 -2.19
N ASN A 18 36.40 2.06 -2.93
CA ASN A 18 36.77 0.65 -2.87
C ASN A 18 35.54 -0.26 -3.00
N ASP A 19 35.32 -1.14 -2.01
CA ASP A 19 34.23 -2.11 -2.00
C ASP A 19 32.94 -1.56 -1.36
N TRP A 20 32.96 -0.34 -0.78
CA TRP A 20 31.78 0.25 -0.17
C TRP A 20 31.06 1.25 -1.08
N THR A 21 29.74 1.10 -1.12
CA THR A 21 28.78 1.94 -1.82
C THR A 21 27.72 2.40 -0.83
N LEU A 22 27.50 3.71 -0.78
CA LEU A 22 26.40 4.37 -0.07
C LEU A 22 25.53 5.09 -1.09
N GLY A 23 24.28 4.66 -1.22
CA GLY A 23 23.27 5.29 -2.03
C GLY A 23 22.20 5.97 -1.17
N LEU A 24 21.85 7.20 -1.53
CA LEU A 24 20.71 7.92 -1.01
C LEU A 24 19.85 8.40 -2.17
N ARG A 25 18.55 8.14 -2.12
CA ARG A 25 17.61 8.61 -3.15
C ARG A 25 16.44 9.28 -2.49
N LYS A 26 16.06 10.45 -3.00
CA LYS A 26 14.78 11.08 -2.70
C LYS A 26 13.97 11.17 -3.98
N SER A 27 12.70 10.81 -3.94
CA SER A 27 11.77 11.12 -5.02
C SER A 27 10.52 11.78 -4.50
N ASN A 28 9.97 12.67 -5.31
CA ASN A 28 8.60 13.15 -5.15
C ASN A 28 7.82 12.78 -6.41
N MET A 29 6.56 12.46 -6.25
CA MET A 29 5.65 12.03 -7.29
C MET A 29 4.34 12.79 -7.12
N GLN A 30 3.75 13.18 -8.25
CA GLN A 30 2.39 13.70 -8.33
C GLN A 30 1.68 12.94 -9.44
N VAL A 31 0.49 12.40 -9.15
CA VAL A 31 -0.32 11.65 -10.12
C VAL A 31 -1.75 12.13 -10.04
N ASP A 32 -2.31 12.53 -11.18
CA ASP A 32 -3.68 12.97 -11.31
C ASP A 32 -4.50 11.84 -11.95
N VAL A 33 -5.60 11.44 -11.29
CA VAL A 33 -6.44 10.30 -11.71
C VAL A 33 -7.88 10.73 -11.97
N LEU A 34 -8.38 10.46 -13.17
CA LEU A 34 -9.79 10.69 -13.56
C LEU A 34 -10.59 9.38 -13.56
N LEU A 35 -11.52 9.23 -12.60
CA LEU A 35 -12.42 8.06 -12.50
C LEU A 35 -13.83 8.37 -13.01
N GLN A 36 -14.25 7.76 -14.12
CA GLN A 36 -15.56 8.01 -14.74
C GLN A 36 -16.68 7.04 -14.29
N ASN A 37 -16.80 6.75 -12.99
CA ASN A 37 -17.86 5.87 -12.48
C ASN A 37 -19.04 6.67 -11.89
N GLU A 38 -20.18 6.63 -12.58
CA GLU A 38 -21.37 7.41 -12.24
C GLU A 38 -22.05 6.98 -10.91
N VAL A 39 -22.03 5.69 -10.57
CA VAL A 39 -22.65 5.18 -9.33
C VAL A 39 -21.86 5.63 -8.11
N LEU A 40 -20.55 5.53 -8.20
CA LEU A 40 -19.66 6.04 -7.18
C LEU A 40 -19.86 7.56 -7.07
N ARG A 41 -19.72 8.32 -8.16
CA ARG A 41 -19.84 9.78 -8.18
C ARG A 41 -21.09 10.29 -7.47
N ARG A 42 -22.25 9.68 -7.76
CA ARG A 42 -23.52 10.02 -7.09
C ARG A 42 -23.49 9.72 -5.60
N GLY A 43 -22.95 8.56 -5.20
CA GLY A 43 -22.75 8.18 -3.80
C GLY A 43 -21.92 9.19 -3.00
N SER A 44 -20.77 9.64 -3.52
CA SER A 44 -19.94 10.66 -2.84
C SER A 44 -20.64 12.00 -2.74
N SER A 45 -21.27 12.48 -3.82
CA SER A 45 -21.96 13.78 -3.80
C SER A 45 -23.06 13.88 -2.73
N ILE A 46 -23.75 12.76 -2.46
CA ILE A 46 -24.76 12.67 -1.41
C ILE A 46 -24.10 12.68 -0.02
N LEU A 47 -22.96 12.00 0.11
CA LEU A 47 -22.20 11.93 1.35
C LEU A 47 -21.57 13.29 1.70
N GLU A 48 -20.97 13.99 0.74
CA GLU A 48 -20.42 15.35 0.90
C GLU A 48 -21.50 16.37 1.26
N GLN A 49 -22.68 16.30 0.61
CA GLN A 49 -23.79 17.21 0.90
C GLN A 49 -24.38 16.99 2.29
N THR A 50 -24.37 15.75 2.78
CA THR A 50 -24.96 15.38 4.08
C THR A 50 -23.95 15.44 5.22
N ALA A 51 -22.67 15.24 4.92
CA ALA A 51 -21.55 15.30 5.84
C ALA A 51 -20.33 15.81 5.08
N SER A 52 -20.14 17.13 5.10
CA SER A 52 -19.07 17.82 4.37
C SER A 52 -17.64 17.41 4.75
N SER A 53 -17.47 16.62 5.83
CA SER A 53 -16.21 16.01 6.22
C SER A 53 -15.98 14.60 5.63
N LEU A 54 -16.93 14.07 4.85
CA LEU A 54 -16.87 12.76 4.21
C LEU A 54 -16.80 12.97 2.70
N SER A 55 -15.61 13.30 2.20
CA SER A 55 -15.29 13.12 0.79
C SER A 55 -14.78 11.70 0.63
N ILE A 56 -15.50 10.87 -0.11
CA ILE A 56 -15.26 9.41 -0.18
C ILE A 56 -14.79 9.02 -1.58
N LEU A 57 -15.07 9.84 -2.56
CA LEU A 57 -14.46 9.69 -3.87
C LEU A 57 -13.54 10.85 -4.12
N PRO A 58 -12.53 10.64 -4.97
CA PRO A 58 -11.89 11.78 -5.53
C PRO A 58 -12.95 12.61 -6.25
N ALA A 59 -12.76 13.92 -6.23
CA ALA A 59 -13.37 14.77 -7.24
C ALA A 59 -13.04 14.18 -8.62
N GLU A 60 -13.58 14.74 -9.68
CA GLU A 60 -13.28 14.26 -11.04
C GLU A 60 -11.76 14.15 -11.30
N ASN A 61 -10.92 14.81 -10.49
CA ASN A 61 -9.49 14.56 -10.38
C ASN A 61 -9.13 14.09 -8.95
N ALA A 62 -8.49 12.92 -8.82
CA ALA A 62 -7.78 12.51 -7.61
C ALA A 62 -6.33 12.92 -7.76
N ASP A 63 -5.83 13.72 -6.83
CA ASP A 63 -4.41 14.06 -6.79
C ASP A 63 -3.73 13.15 -5.77
N ILE A 64 -2.67 12.48 -6.23
CA ILE A 64 -1.84 11.59 -5.43
C ILE A 64 -0.47 12.24 -5.34
N GLU A 65 -0.11 12.71 -4.16
CA GLU A 65 1.22 13.23 -3.89
C GLU A 65 2.01 12.21 -3.07
N GLY A 66 3.22 11.89 -3.51
CA GLY A 66 4.07 10.89 -2.88
C GLY A 66 5.46 11.43 -2.67
N SER A 67 6.08 11.07 -1.55
CA SER A 67 7.51 11.25 -1.35
C SER A 67 8.15 9.98 -0.82
N ASN A 68 9.39 9.75 -1.22
CA ASN A 68 10.16 8.57 -0.86
C ASN A 68 11.59 8.95 -0.53
N LEU A 69 12.15 8.30 0.48
CA LEU A 69 13.57 8.34 0.80
C LEU A 69 14.09 6.91 0.93
N SER A 70 15.08 6.57 0.11
CA SER A 70 15.74 5.28 0.18
C SER A 70 17.23 5.40 0.49
N LEU A 71 17.70 4.40 1.24
CA LEU A 71 19.07 4.21 1.67
C LEU A 71 19.55 2.85 1.18
N ARG A 72 20.76 2.84 0.64
CA ARG A 72 21.49 1.62 0.34
C ARG A 72 22.89 1.72 0.89
N TYR A 73 23.33 0.69 1.58
CA TYR A 73 24.72 0.48 1.94
C TYR A 73 25.13 -0.93 1.54
N ASP A 74 26.28 -1.06 0.88
CA ASP A 74 26.85 -2.34 0.48
C ASP A 74 28.37 -2.24 0.52
N ASP A 75 29.05 -3.05 1.33
CA ASP A 75 30.53 -3.10 1.40
C ASP A 75 31.14 -4.38 0.83
N GLY A 76 30.35 -5.14 0.08
CA GLY A 76 30.72 -6.46 -0.43
C GLY A 76 30.50 -7.59 0.58
N ALA A 77 30.43 -7.33 1.89
CA ALA A 77 30.06 -8.31 2.90
C ALA A 77 28.66 -8.02 3.46
N LEU A 78 28.45 -6.84 4.02
CA LEU A 78 27.20 -6.36 4.59
C LEU A 78 26.37 -5.63 3.53
N LEU A 79 25.08 -5.97 3.47
CA LEU A 79 24.07 -5.26 2.70
C LEU A 79 23.03 -4.68 3.65
N ILE A 80 22.73 -3.40 3.51
CA ILE A 80 21.61 -2.73 4.17
C ILE A 80 20.81 -1.98 3.11
N LEU A 81 19.50 -2.21 3.11
CA LEU A 81 18.55 -1.52 2.25
C LEU A 81 17.42 -0.99 3.12
N GLY A 82 17.10 0.29 3.01
CA GLY A 82 15.99 0.88 3.74
C GLY A 82 15.22 1.83 2.85
N GLU A 83 13.93 1.93 3.08
CA GLU A 83 13.09 2.86 2.36
C GLU A 83 11.95 3.31 3.25
N MET A 84 11.60 4.59 3.16
CA MET A 84 10.39 5.16 3.71
C MET A 84 9.62 5.88 2.61
N SER A 85 8.31 5.69 2.56
CA SER A 85 7.42 6.40 1.66
C SER A 85 6.25 6.98 2.42
N TYR A 86 5.84 8.16 1.98
CA TYR A 86 4.68 8.89 2.45
C TYR A 86 3.84 9.21 1.22
N PHE A 87 2.54 8.90 1.27
CA PHE A 87 1.59 9.25 0.22
C PHE A 87 0.44 10.03 0.85
N ASP A 88 0.23 11.23 0.34
CA ASP A 88 -0.95 12.06 0.57
C ASP A 88 -1.91 11.81 -0.60
N LEU A 89 -3.12 11.36 -0.28
CA LEU A 89 -4.07 10.85 -1.25
C LEU A 89 -5.41 11.56 -1.10
N GLU A 90 -5.81 12.32 -2.12
CA GLU A 90 -7.14 12.91 -2.12
C GLU A 90 -8.22 11.86 -2.50
N GLY A 91 -9.31 11.82 -1.73
CA GLY A 91 -10.53 11.10 -2.09
C GLY A 91 -10.66 9.68 -1.52
N LEU A 92 -10.70 8.66 -2.38
CA LEU A 92 -11.04 7.28 -1.99
C LEU A 92 -9.89 6.52 -1.32
N PHE A 93 -8.66 6.94 -1.59
CA PHE A 93 -7.48 6.35 -0.99
C PHE A 93 -7.12 7.13 0.27
N VAL A 94 -6.45 6.47 1.20
CA VAL A 94 -6.06 7.07 2.48
C VAL A 94 -4.59 7.37 2.49
N ASP A 95 -4.23 8.44 3.17
CA ASP A 95 -2.83 8.76 3.41
C ASP A 95 -2.12 7.54 3.97
N THR A 96 -0.96 7.24 3.40
CA THR A 96 -0.26 5.99 3.66
C THR A 96 1.21 6.23 3.91
N ASP A 97 1.65 5.74 5.06
CA ASP A 97 3.05 5.69 5.47
C ASP A 97 3.56 4.26 5.37
N SER A 98 4.70 4.09 4.72
CA SER A 98 5.36 2.79 4.65
C SER A 98 6.85 2.91 4.92
N PHE A 99 7.40 1.86 5.53
CA PHE A 99 8.83 1.74 5.75
C PHE A 99 9.25 0.29 5.64
N TYR A 100 10.44 0.05 5.11
CA TYR A 100 11.12 -1.22 5.30
C TYR A 100 12.62 -1.04 5.56
N LEU A 101 13.20 -2.03 6.22
CA LEU A 101 14.62 -2.20 6.42
C LEU A 101 14.98 -3.66 6.20
N THR A 102 15.94 -3.89 5.33
CA THR A 102 16.55 -5.20 5.08
C THR A 102 18.03 -5.12 5.43
N THR A 103 18.51 -6.13 6.14
CA THR A 103 19.94 -6.32 6.37
C THR A 103 20.33 -7.77 6.08
N GLY A 104 21.49 -7.95 5.46
CA GLY A 104 22.02 -9.27 5.15
C GLY A 104 23.54 -9.26 5.11
N TYR A 105 24.15 -10.43 5.30
CA TYR A 105 25.59 -10.58 5.31
C TYR A 105 26.03 -11.70 4.37
N ARG A 106 27.03 -11.45 3.54
CA ARG A 106 27.56 -12.37 2.52
C ARG A 106 28.60 -13.30 3.13
N PHE A 107 28.37 -14.60 2.94
CA PHE A 107 29.29 -15.69 3.28
C PHE A 107 29.55 -16.50 2.01
N GLY A 108 30.57 -16.11 1.25
CA GLY A 108 30.85 -16.70 -0.06
C GLY A 108 29.67 -16.48 -1.01
N GLN A 109 29.03 -17.57 -1.45
CA GLN A 109 27.88 -17.54 -2.35
C GLN A 109 26.54 -17.37 -1.64
N TRP A 110 26.50 -17.27 -0.31
CA TRP A 110 25.27 -17.15 0.47
C TRP A 110 25.10 -15.72 0.99
N LEU A 111 23.87 -15.19 0.90
CA LEU A 111 23.46 -13.95 1.53
C LEU A 111 22.15 -14.18 2.29
N PRO A 112 22.22 -14.72 3.52
CA PRO A 112 21.10 -14.65 4.44
C PRO A 112 20.76 -13.19 4.73
N HIS A 113 19.46 -12.90 4.82
CA HIS A 113 18.95 -11.58 5.14
C HIS A 113 17.68 -11.66 5.97
N ILE A 114 17.41 -10.58 6.67
CA ILE A 114 16.15 -10.35 7.37
C ILE A 114 15.57 -9.01 6.92
N THR A 115 14.25 -8.93 6.88
CA THR A 115 13.52 -7.73 6.51
C THR A 115 12.44 -7.45 7.55
N TYR A 116 12.34 -6.20 7.96
CA TYR A 116 11.20 -5.65 8.68
C TYR A 116 10.52 -4.62 7.80
N ALA A 117 9.20 -4.66 7.71
CA ALA A 117 8.42 -3.66 7.01
C ALA A 117 7.13 -3.32 7.74
N ARG A 118 6.70 -2.06 7.66
CA ARG A 118 5.43 -1.59 8.18
C ARG A 118 4.72 -0.76 7.11
N LEU A 119 3.41 -0.91 7.06
CA LEU A 119 2.48 -0.13 6.27
C LEU A 119 1.39 0.35 7.21
N ASN A 120 1.08 1.65 7.18
CA ASN A 120 0.02 2.23 7.99
C ASN A 120 -0.74 3.28 7.18
N SER A 121 -2.06 3.26 7.30
CA SER A 121 -2.93 4.35 6.83
C SER A 121 -3.09 5.38 7.96
N THR A 122 -2.96 6.67 7.68
CA THR A 122 -2.85 7.73 8.72
C THR A 122 -4.15 8.49 9.02
N ASP A 123 -5.17 8.44 8.15
CA ASP A 123 -6.43 9.22 8.30
C ASP A 123 -7.47 8.60 9.24
N ASP A 124 -7.09 8.23 10.47
CA ASP A 124 -7.93 7.43 11.40
C ASP A 124 -9.22 8.16 11.86
N ASP A 125 -9.24 9.48 11.75
CA ASP A 125 -10.31 10.36 12.23
C ASP A 125 -11.47 10.54 11.25
N ILE A 126 -11.20 10.51 9.94
CA ILE A 126 -12.24 10.50 8.88
C ILE A 126 -12.90 9.10 8.78
N ARG A 127 -12.18 8.04 9.17
CA ARG A 127 -12.56 6.61 9.08
C ARG A 127 -13.59 6.14 10.12
N ARG A 128 -13.80 6.88 11.21
CA ARG A 128 -14.75 6.51 12.28
C ARG A 128 -16.09 7.21 12.10
N ALA A 129 -16.91 6.68 11.21
CA ALA A 129 -18.24 7.21 11.02
C ALA A 129 -19.33 6.12 11.10
N PRO A 130 -19.99 5.97 12.27
CA PRO A 130 -21.42 5.63 12.32
C PRO A 130 -22.30 6.55 11.45
N ARG A 131 -21.72 7.61 10.85
CA ARG A 131 -22.35 8.58 9.95
C ARG A 131 -22.78 7.98 8.62
N ILE A 132 -22.01 7.11 7.97
CA ILE A 132 -22.40 6.51 6.66
C ILE A 132 -23.65 5.64 6.83
N GLU A 133 -23.69 4.83 7.89
CA GLU A 133 -24.85 4.01 8.23
C GLU A 133 -26.07 4.88 8.58
N THR A 134 -25.86 5.97 9.31
CA THR A 134 -26.92 6.94 9.62
C THR A 134 -27.48 7.61 8.35
N ILE A 135 -26.64 7.98 7.39
CA ILE A 135 -27.05 8.58 6.11
C ILE A 135 -27.87 7.57 5.29
N LYS A 136 -27.37 6.32 5.16
CA LYS A 136 -28.10 5.23 4.47
C LYS A 136 -29.51 5.02 5.04
N ASN A 137 -29.64 5.08 6.36
CA ASN A 137 -30.90 4.86 7.06
C ASN A 137 -31.88 6.05 6.94
N ASN A 138 -31.39 7.24 6.59
CA ASN A 138 -32.22 8.43 6.37
C ASN A 138 -32.67 8.59 4.90
N LEU A 139 -32.12 7.80 3.97
CA LEU A 139 -32.53 7.81 2.56
C LEU A 139 -33.74 6.88 2.32
N PRO A 140 -34.62 7.21 1.35
CA PRO A 140 -35.76 6.35 1.01
C PRO A 140 -35.31 4.93 0.65
N ALA A 141 -35.97 3.94 1.24
CA ALA A 141 -35.66 2.53 1.03
C ALA A 141 -35.81 2.15 -0.47
N GLY A 142 -34.79 1.52 -1.04
CA GLY A 142 -34.75 1.11 -2.45
C GLY A 142 -34.47 2.23 -3.46
N SER A 143 -34.18 3.46 -3.01
CA SER A 143 -33.73 4.53 -3.90
C SER A 143 -32.35 4.24 -4.50
N ALA A 144 -32.08 4.78 -5.70
CA ALA A 144 -30.76 4.69 -6.32
C ALA A 144 -29.65 5.27 -5.42
N ASP A 145 -29.99 6.29 -4.64
CA ASP A 145 -29.14 6.97 -3.67
C ASP A 145 -28.76 6.04 -2.51
N GLN A 146 -29.73 5.27 -1.99
CA GLN A 146 -29.47 4.27 -0.95
C GLN A 146 -28.54 3.14 -1.47
N ILE A 147 -28.69 2.74 -2.73
CA ILE A 147 -27.82 1.73 -3.37
C ILE A 147 -26.39 2.26 -3.53
N ALA A 148 -26.23 3.52 -3.94
CA ALA A 148 -24.93 4.16 -4.10
C ALA A 148 -24.18 4.27 -2.75
N VAL A 149 -24.86 4.73 -1.69
CA VAL A 149 -24.27 4.81 -0.34
C VAL A 149 -23.94 3.43 0.22
N ALA A 150 -24.78 2.41 0.00
CA ALA A 150 -24.49 1.03 0.42
C ALA A 150 -23.26 0.44 -0.30
N THR A 151 -23.11 0.75 -1.60
CA THR A 151 -21.94 0.33 -2.39
C THR A 151 -20.66 0.95 -1.81
N VAL A 152 -20.69 2.25 -1.52
CA VAL A 152 -19.59 2.97 -0.88
C VAL A 152 -19.24 2.37 0.50
N GLN A 153 -20.25 2.14 1.35
CA GLN A 153 -20.06 1.54 2.67
C GLN A 153 -19.39 0.15 2.61
N SER A 154 -19.66 -0.62 1.55
CA SER A 154 -19.10 -1.97 1.39
C SER A 154 -17.62 -1.98 0.96
N LEU A 155 -17.18 -0.93 0.26
CA LEU A 155 -15.81 -0.80 -0.26
C LEU A 155 -14.90 -0.02 0.71
N ALA A 156 -15.48 0.85 1.52
CA ALA A 156 -14.80 1.69 2.51
C ALA A 156 -13.76 0.95 3.38
N PRO A 157 -14.09 -0.19 4.05
CA PRO A 157 -13.11 -0.89 4.89
C PRO A 157 -11.90 -1.44 4.13
N ILE A 158 -12.07 -1.75 2.84
CA ILE A 158 -11.04 -2.31 1.95
C ILE A 158 -10.05 -1.24 1.50
N LEU A 159 -10.54 -0.03 1.32
CA LEU A 159 -9.79 1.07 0.73
C LEU A 159 -9.13 1.95 1.80
N TRP A 160 -9.75 2.06 2.97
CA TRP A 160 -9.37 3.05 3.97
C TRP A 160 -8.55 2.53 5.13
N ASN A 161 -8.66 1.25 5.45
CA ASN A 161 -7.90 0.72 6.57
C ASN A 161 -6.90 -0.28 6.03
N GLN A 162 -5.66 0.18 5.91
CA GLN A 162 -4.51 -0.67 5.59
C GLN A 162 -3.51 -0.49 6.71
N GLU A 163 -3.38 -1.52 7.54
CA GLU A 163 -2.29 -1.62 8.50
C GLU A 163 -1.68 -3.01 8.36
N SER A 164 -0.36 -3.08 8.34
CA SER A 164 0.32 -4.36 8.44
C SER A 164 1.76 -4.17 8.88
N THR A 165 2.24 -5.10 9.70
CA THR A 165 3.65 -5.27 10.02
C THR A 165 4.12 -6.58 9.43
N SER A 166 5.30 -6.63 8.84
CA SER A 166 5.84 -7.87 8.29
C SER A 166 7.30 -8.09 8.61
N TYR A 167 7.63 -9.36 8.79
CA TYR A 167 8.97 -9.85 9.08
C TYR A 167 9.29 -10.91 8.03
N ALA A 168 10.43 -10.80 7.37
CA ALA A 168 10.90 -11.82 6.44
C ALA A 168 12.29 -12.31 6.83
N ILE A 169 12.52 -13.60 6.64
CA ILE A 169 13.84 -14.22 6.67
C ILE A 169 14.03 -14.84 5.29
N GLY A 170 15.14 -14.52 4.66
CA GLY A 170 15.45 -15.03 3.33
C GLY A 170 16.92 -15.36 3.17
N VAL A 171 17.22 -16.06 2.10
CA VAL A 171 18.58 -16.38 1.68
C VAL A 171 18.67 -16.27 0.17
N ASN A 172 19.68 -15.53 -0.28
CA ASN A 172 20.08 -15.53 -1.68
C ASN A 172 21.31 -16.44 -1.84
N TYR A 173 21.31 -17.25 -2.90
CA TYR A 173 22.44 -18.06 -3.32
C TYR A 173 22.91 -17.63 -4.71
N PHE A 174 24.17 -17.22 -4.81
CA PHE A 174 24.81 -16.74 -6.03
C PHE A 174 25.48 -17.91 -6.75
N PHE A 175 24.78 -18.51 -7.73
CA PHE A 175 25.34 -19.57 -8.58
C PHE A 175 26.47 -19.01 -9.47
N SER A 176 26.26 -17.80 -9.97
CA SER A 176 27.23 -16.97 -10.68
C SER A 176 26.89 -15.49 -10.44
N PRO A 177 27.71 -14.53 -10.91
CA PRO A 177 27.35 -13.11 -10.85
C PRO A 177 26.04 -12.75 -11.57
N GLN A 178 25.54 -13.60 -12.47
CA GLN A 178 24.34 -13.37 -13.29
C GLN A 178 23.13 -14.22 -12.86
N VAL A 179 23.33 -15.22 -11.99
CA VAL A 179 22.27 -16.17 -11.60
C VAL A 179 22.16 -16.24 -10.09
N VAL A 180 20.99 -15.86 -9.58
CA VAL A 180 20.72 -15.83 -8.14
C VAL A 180 19.44 -16.62 -7.86
N GLY A 181 19.54 -17.59 -6.95
CA GLY A 181 18.36 -18.22 -6.34
C GLY A 181 18.00 -17.49 -5.06
N LYS A 182 16.72 -17.25 -4.82
CA LYS A 182 16.21 -16.65 -3.58
C LYS A 182 15.14 -17.53 -2.97
N LEU A 183 15.28 -17.80 -1.67
CA LEU A 183 14.26 -18.41 -0.84
C LEU A 183 13.88 -17.43 0.27
N GLU A 184 12.60 -17.21 0.51
CA GLU A 184 12.11 -16.29 1.54
C GLU A 184 10.88 -16.84 2.25
N ALA A 185 10.84 -16.66 3.57
CA ALA A 185 9.66 -16.86 4.39
C ALA A 185 9.28 -15.53 5.03
N LYS A 186 8.07 -15.06 4.77
CA LYS A 186 7.53 -13.80 5.26
C LYS A 186 6.32 -14.04 6.15
N MET A 187 6.30 -13.42 7.31
CA MET A 187 5.17 -13.37 8.22
C MET A 187 4.59 -11.96 8.19
N VAL A 188 3.29 -11.84 7.93
CA VAL A 188 2.52 -10.60 8.02
C VAL A 188 1.63 -10.68 9.26
N THR A 189 1.70 -9.65 10.11
CA THR A 189 1.00 -9.52 11.39
C THR A 189 0.42 -8.12 11.56
N ASP A 190 -0.24 -7.89 12.70
CA ASP A 190 -0.69 -6.60 13.20
C ASP A 190 -1.48 -5.83 12.16
N ARG A 191 -2.49 -6.53 11.62
CA ARG A 191 -3.38 -5.99 10.60
C ARG A 191 -4.47 -5.10 11.18
N ASN A 192 -4.61 -5.01 12.50
CA ASN A 192 -5.58 -4.15 13.20
C ASN A 192 -7.01 -4.24 12.64
N GLY A 193 -7.45 -5.46 12.30
CA GLY A 193 -8.76 -5.67 11.68
C GLY A 193 -8.88 -5.14 10.25
N THR A 194 -7.78 -5.07 9.51
CA THR A 194 -7.74 -4.73 8.09
C THR A 194 -7.53 -5.95 7.22
N ILE A 195 -8.01 -5.87 5.99
CA ILE A 195 -7.78 -6.92 4.99
C ILE A 195 -6.39 -6.82 4.34
N SER A 196 -5.68 -5.69 4.51
CA SER A 196 -4.36 -5.42 3.91
C SER A 196 -4.34 -5.83 2.42
N GLN A 197 -3.22 -6.33 1.89
CA GLN A 197 -3.07 -6.70 0.46
C GLN A 197 -3.58 -8.12 0.13
N PHE A 198 -4.32 -8.79 1.03
CA PHE A 198 -4.63 -10.21 0.89
C PHE A 198 -6.13 -10.52 1.06
N GLN A 199 -6.93 -10.38 -0.01
CA GLN A 199 -7.88 -11.41 -0.47
C GLN A 199 -8.69 -10.99 -1.70
N ASN A 200 -9.14 -11.99 -2.46
CA ASN A 200 -10.21 -11.92 -3.46
C ASN A 200 -11.44 -11.21 -2.88
N ALA A 201 -11.78 -10.03 -3.41
CA ALA A 201 -13.08 -9.42 -3.23
C ALA A 201 -14.14 -10.34 -3.88
N ASN A 202 -14.68 -11.29 -3.11
CA ASN A 202 -15.82 -12.07 -3.54
C ASN A 202 -17.07 -11.20 -3.35
N THR A 203 -17.41 -10.41 -4.37
CA THR A 203 -18.52 -9.44 -4.35
C THR A 203 -19.89 -10.09 -4.65
N SER A 204 -20.07 -11.36 -4.30
CA SER A 204 -21.36 -12.02 -4.43
C SER A 204 -22.25 -11.75 -3.21
N GLY A 205 -22.87 -10.57 -3.21
CA GLY A 205 -23.87 -10.15 -2.22
C GLY A 205 -23.30 -9.19 -1.18
N ALA A 206 -24.09 -8.18 -0.81
CA ALA A 206 -23.78 -7.11 0.14
C ALA A 206 -23.57 -7.60 1.59
N SER A 207 -22.64 -8.52 1.78
CA SER A 207 -22.13 -8.94 3.07
C SER A 207 -20.79 -8.25 3.26
N ALA A 208 -20.57 -7.66 4.44
CA ALA A 208 -19.32 -6.98 4.77
C ALA A 208 -18.10 -7.86 4.43
N PRO A 209 -16.97 -7.26 3.98
CA PRO A 209 -15.74 -8.01 3.75
C PRO A 209 -15.41 -8.84 5.00
N VAL A 210 -15.30 -10.15 4.84
CA VAL A 210 -14.91 -11.05 5.92
C VAL A 210 -13.43 -10.86 6.15
N ILE A 211 -13.10 -10.15 7.24
CA ILE A 211 -11.72 -9.95 7.65
C ILE A 211 -11.29 -11.22 8.37
N PRO A 212 -10.28 -11.97 7.88
CA PRO A 212 -9.88 -13.20 8.54
C PRO A 212 -9.43 -12.91 9.98
N ASP A 213 -10.01 -13.62 10.96
CA ASP A 213 -9.67 -13.50 12.39
C ASP A 213 -8.19 -13.80 12.67
N ASP A 214 -7.54 -14.60 11.81
CA ASP A 214 -6.14 -14.95 11.98
C ASP A 214 -5.25 -13.76 11.64
N ASN A 215 -4.74 -13.08 12.67
CA ASN A 215 -3.88 -11.92 12.50
C ASN A 215 -2.50 -12.28 11.92
N ARG A 216 -2.21 -13.55 11.58
CA ARG A 216 -0.91 -13.97 11.04
C ARG A 216 -1.05 -14.69 9.70
N ILE A 217 -0.32 -14.20 8.69
CA ILE A 217 -0.23 -14.85 7.38
C ILE A 217 1.23 -15.19 7.12
N LEU A 218 1.52 -16.46 6.81
CA LEU A 218 2.83 -16.90 6.37
C LEU A 218 2.85 -17.08 4.85
N ILE A 219 3.86 -16.51 4.21
CA ILE A 219 4.06 -16.52 2.77
C ILE A 219 5.45 -17.08 2.50
N TYR A 220 5.54 -18.05 1.61
CA TYR A 220 6.80 -18.63 1.18
C TYR A 220 7.03 -18.30 -0.29
N GLY A 221 8.22 -17.81 -0.61
CA GLY A 221 8.62 -17.44 -1.95
C GLY A 221 9.88 -18.17 -2.38
N LEU A 222 9.87 -18.68 -3.61
CA LEU A 222 11.04 -19.16 -4.31
C LEU A 222 11.13 -18.42 -5.64
N SER A 223 12.26 -17.79 -5.91
CA SER A 223 12.52 -17.15 -7.20
C SER A 223 13.93 -17.47 -7.69
N VAL A 224 14.09 -17.50 -9.00
CA VAL A 224 15.40 -17.57 -9.66
C VAL A 224 15.48 -16.40 -10.61
N ASP A 225 16.48 -15.55 -10.41
CA ASP A 225 16.77 -14.41 -11.25
C ASP A 225 17.98 -14.71 -12.14
N VAL A 226 17.85 -14.40 -13.42
CA VAL A 226 18.83 -14.65 -14.46
C VAL A 226 18.92 -13.42 -15.34
N VAL A 227 20.10 -12.78 -15.36
CA VAL A 227 20.40 -11.66 -16.26
C VAL A 227 21.19 -12.19 -17.46
N PHE A 228 20.70 -11.94 -18.67
CA PHE A 228 21.31 -12.37 -19.94
C PHE A 228 22.21 -11.29 -20.55
#